data_AF-A0A2W2AF41-F1
#
_entry.id   AF-A0A2W2AF41-F1
#
_cell.length_a   1.000
_cell.length_b   1.000
_cell.length_c   1.000
_cell.angle_alpha   90.00
_cell.angle_beta   90.00
_cell.angle_gamma   90.00
#
_symmetry.space_group_name_H-M   'P 1'
#
loop_
_entity.id
_entity.type
_entity.pdbx_description
1 polymer ?
#
loop_
_entity_poly.entity_id
_entity_poly.type
_entity_poly.pdbx_seq_one_letter_code
_entity_poly.pdbx_strand_id
1 'polypeptide(L)'
;MKTIIAAAVLILFVSSCKEGWSDEYKNQYRESCMEEAHTWATSDDQAKAYCDCSLEVIMKHYSTITETVENKDSLAVTQELQHCKESVKK
;
A
#
# COMPACT_ATOMS: atom_id res chain seq x y z
N MET A 1 -33.70 -4.69 -45.03
CA MET A 1 -33.13 -5.37 -43.85
C MET A 1 -31.83 -4.66 -43.52
N LYS A 2 -31.98 -3.50 -42.89
CA LYS A 2 -30.90 -2.58 -42.53
C LYS A 2 -30.92 -2.49 -41.00
N THR A 3 -29.75 -2.28 -40.40
CA THR A 3 -29.57 -1.84 -39.00
C THR A 3 -30.03 -2.81 -37.91
N ILE A 4 -29.39 -3.99 -37.79
CA ILE A 4 -29.31 -4.73 -36.52
C ILE A 4 -27.88 -5.27 -36.33
N ILE A 5 -26.87 -4.41 -36.46
CA ILE A 5 -25.48 -4.71 -36.07
C ILE A 5 -24.88 -3.41 -35.50
N ALA A 6 -25.46 -2.89 -34.43
CA ALA A 6 -24.95 -1.68 -33.76
C ALA A 6 -25.00 -1.77 -32.23
N ALA A 7 -25.29 -2.94 -31.67
CA ALA A 7 -25.50 -3.11 -30.22
C ALA A 7 -24.41 -3.93 -29.51
N ALA A 8 -23.37 -4.41 -30.20
CA ALA A 8 -22.40 -5.36 -29.64
C ALA A 8 -21.07 -4.75 -29.15
N VAL A 9 -20.86 -3.42 -29.26
CA VAL A 9 -19.55 -2.78 -29.01
C VAL A 9 -19.51 -1.96 -27.71
N LEU A 10 -20.58 -1.98 -26.90
CA LEU A 10 -20.77 -1.03 -25.79
C LEU A 10 -20.55 -1.62 -24.39
N ILE A 11 -19.81 -2.73 -24.25
CA ILE A 11 -19.52 -3.35 -22.93
C ILE A 11 -18.06 -3.80 -22.85
N LEU A 12 -17.11 -2.90 -23.03
CA LEU A 12 -15.68 -3.15 -22.71
C LEU A 12 -15.03 -2.00 -21.92
N PHE A 13 -15.83 -1.19 -21.24
CA PHE A 13 -15.34 -0.25 -20.22
C PHE A 13 -15.75 -0.76 -18.84
N VAL A 14 -15.41 -2.01 -18.53
CA VAL A 14 -15.16 -2.36 -17.12
C VAL A 14 -13.88 -1.65 -16.75
N SER A 15 -14.05 -0.43 -16.27
CA SER A 15 -13.06 0.38 -15.61
C SER A 15 -12.27 -0.54 -14.69
N SER A 16 -11.00 -0.78 -15.03
CA SER A 16 -10.05 -1.37 -14.11
C SER A 16 -9.84 -0.33 -13.00
N CYS A 17 -10.77 -0.31 -12.04
CA CYS A 17 -10.56 0.30 -10.74
C CYS A 17 -9.48 -0.54 -10.07
N LYS A 18 -8.22 -0.29 -10.44
CA LYS A 18 -7.09 -0.64 -9.61
C LYS A 18 -7.33 0.08 -8.29
N GLU A 19 -7.91 -0.60 -7.31
CA GLU A 19 -8.10 -0.08 -5.96
C GLU A 19 -6.73 0.31 -5.43
N GLY A 20 -6.45 1.61 -5.47
CA GLY A 20 -5.27 2.19 -4.87
C GLY A 20 -5.39 2.17 -3.35
N TRP A 21 -4.65 3.05 -2.70
CA TRP A 21 -4.63 3.14 -1.25
C TRP A 21 -5.87 3.88 -0.71
N SER A 22 -6.90 3.13 -0.34
CA SER A 22 -8.03 3.67 0.43
C SER A 22 -7.58 4.07 1.84
N ASP A 23 -8.28 5.03 2.44
CA ASP A 23 -7.97 5.46 3.81
C ASP A 23 -8.24 4.35 4.84
N GLU A 24 -9.23 3.50 4.57
CA GLU A 24 -9.49 2.29 5.35
C GLU A 24 -8.28 1.36 5.35
N TYR A 25 -7.72 1.06 4.17
CA TYR A 25 -6.55 0.18 4.08
C TYR A 25 -5.31 0.79 4.73
N LYS A 26 -5.10 2.11 4.56
CA LYS A 26 -4.00 2.82 5.25
C LYS A 26 -4.12 2.72 6.77
N ASN A 27 -5.34 2.80 7.30
CA ASN A 27 -5.58 2.67 8.73
C ASN A 27 -5.37 1.24 9.21
N GLN A 28 -5.89 0.24 8.49
CA GLN A 28 -5.64 -1.17 8.80
C GLN A 28 -4.14 -1.51 8.77
N TYR A 29 -3.42 -1.01 7.76
CA TYR A 29 -1.96 -1.17 7.70
C TYR A 29 -1.28 -0.58 8.94
N ARG A 30 -1.65 0.65 9.33
CA ARG A 30 -1.09 1.29 10.53
C ARG A 30 -1.38 0.49 11.79
N GLU A 31 -2.61 0.02 11.97
CA GLU A 31 -3.00 -0.78 13.13
C GLU A 31 -2.16 -2.07 13.23
N SER A 32 -2.08 -2.84 12.15
CA SER A 32 -1.26 -4.07 12.12
C SER A 32 0.22 -3.79 12.28
N CYS A 33 0.73 -2.72 11.65
CA CYS A 33 2.12 -2.32 11.80
C CYS A 33 2.43 -1.92 13.24
N MET A 34 1.54 -1.17 13.91
CA MET A 34 1.71 -0.75 15.30
C MET A 34 1.77 -1.96 16.23
N GLU A 35 0.91 -2.95 16.03
CA GLU A 35 0.93 -4.21 16.79
C GLU A 35 2.29 -4.90 16.71
N GLU A 36 2.87 -4.98 15.51
CA GLU A 36 4.22 -5.53 15.33
C GLU A 36 5.30 -4.61 15.92
N ALA A 37 5.19 -3.30 15.69
CA ALA A 37 6.19 -2.32 16.10
C ALA A 37 6.33 -2.24 17.62
N HIS A 38 5.25 -2.40 18.37
CA HIS A 38 5.28 -2.44 19.84
C HIS A 38 6.15 -3.56 20.41
N THR A 39 6.50 -4.58 19.63
CA THR A 39 7.41 -5.65 20.09
C THR A 39 8.87 -5.20 20.21
N TRP A 40 9.24 -4.10 19.56
CA TRP A 40 10.62 -3.59 19.53
C TRP A 40 10.77 -2.09 19.76
N ALA A 41 9.70 -1.31 19.55
CA ALA A 41 9.68 0.12 19.81
C ALA A 41 9.64 0.41 21.32
N THR A 42 10.22 1.53 21.73
CA THR A 42 10.30 1.99 23.12
C THR A 42 9.11 2.86 23.53
N SER A 43 8.32 3.36 22.56
CA SER A 43 7.11 4.15 22.79
C SER A 43 6.13 4.03 21.63
N ASP A 44 4.85 4.34 21.90
CA ASP A 44 3.80 4.42 20.88
C ASP A 44 4.12 5.45 19.80
N ASP A 45 4.72 6.59 20.16
CA ASP A 45 5.15 7.62 19.20
C ASP A 45 6.23 7.08 18.25
N GLN A 46 7.16 6.25 18.75
CA GLN A 46 8.21 5.65 17.94
C GLN A 46 7.63 4.60 16.98
N ALA A 47 6.74 3.74 17.48
CA ALA A 47 6.02 2.77 16.68
C ALA A 47 5.20 3.47 15.58
N LYS A 48 4.50 4.54 15.94
CA LYS A 48 3.68 5.32 15.01
C LYS A 48 4.53 5.98 13.94
N ALA A 49 5.63 6.63 14.32
CA ALA A 49 6.54 7.26 13.37
C ALA A 49 7.12 6.23 12.37
N TYR A 50 7.44 5.03 12.83
CA TYR A 50 7.88 3.95 11.94
C TYR A 50 6.79 3.53 10.97
N CYS A 51 5.58 3.29 11.45
CA CYS A 51 4.46 2.81 10.65
C CYS A 51 3.96 3.84 9.63
N ASP A 52 3.99 5.13 9.99
CA ASP A 52 3.70 6.21 9.05
C ASP A 52 4.77 6.25 7.94
N CYS A 53 6.06 6.19 8.32
CA CYS A 53 7.18 6.16 7.37
C CYS A 53 7.13 4.95 6.44
N SER A 54 6.88 3.75 6.97
CA SER A 54 6.84 2.51 6.19
C SER A 54 5.70 2.53 5.18
N LEU A 55 4.53 3.04 5.57
CA LEU A 55 3.39 3.20 4.68
C LEU A 55 3.70 4.17 3.54
N GLU A 56 4.32 5.31 3.84
CA GLU A 56 4.74 6.28 2.81
C GLU A 56 5.71 5.67 1.80
N VAL A 57 6.72 4.91 2.28
CA VAL A 57 7.66 4.19 1.42
C VAL A 57 6.94 3.20 0.52
N ILE A 58 6.05 2.37 1.08
CA ILE A 58 5.31 1.35 0.32
C ILE A 58 4.42 2.00 -0.74
N MET A 59 3.68 3.06 -0.37
CA MET A 59 2.79 3.79 -1.29
C MET A 59 3.55 4.52 -2.40
N LYS A 60 4.78 4.96 -2.15
CA LYS A 60 5.65 5.58 -3.15
C LYS A 60 6.12 4.58 -4.21
N HIS A 61 6.34 3.32 -3.82
CA HIS A 61 6.82 2.26 -4.72
C HIS A 61 5.69 1.49 -5.40
N TYR A 62 4.53 1.36 -4.75
CA TYR A 62 3.41 0.57 -5.24
C TYR A 62 2.13 1.39 -5.27
N SER A 63 1.58 1.57 -6.46
CA SER A 63 0.37 2.37 -6.67
C SER A 63 -0.89 1.66 -6.18
N THR A 64 -0.81 0.34 -6.05
CA THR A 64 -1.91 -0.54 -5.63
C THR A 64 -1.48 -1.52 -4.56
N ILE A 65 -2.46 -2.04 -3.83
CA ILE A 65 -2.26 -3.09 -2.82
C ILE A 65 -1.76 -4.37 -3.50
N THR A 66 -2.30 -4.74 -4.66
CA THR A 66 -1.89 -5.92 -5.42
C THR A 66 -0.39 -5.88 -5.77
N GLU A 67 0.10 -4.74 -6.26
CA GLU A 67 1.51 -4.55 -6.57
C GLU A 67 2.39 -4.72 -5.32
N THR A 68 1.92 -4.29 -4.16
CA THR A 68 2.62 -4.47 -2.88
C THR A 68 2.77 -5.95 -2.52
N VAL A 69 1.70 -6.73 -2.66
CA VAL A 69 1.70 -8.16 -2.34
C VAL A 69 2.60 -8.95 -3.31
N GLU A 70 2.53 -8.62 -4.60
CA GLU A 70 3.34 -9.26 -5.64
C GLU A 70 4.84 -8.95 -5.51
N ASN A 71 5.19 -7.79 -4.93
CA ASN A 71 6.58 -7.30 -4.86
C ASN A 71 7.07 -7.09 -3.42
N LYS A 72 6.46 -7.76 -2.44
CA LYS A 72 6.77 -7.59 -1.01
C LYS A 72 8.26 -7.82 -0.66
N ASP A 73 8.96 -8.63 -1.46
CA ASP A 73 10.37 -8.98 -1.24
C ASP A 73 11.35 -8.07 -2.02
N SER A 74 10.88 -6.92 -2.51
CA SER A 74 11.73 -5.95 -3.21
C SER A 74 12.85 -5.42 -2.29
N LEU A 75 14.10 -5.61 -2.74
CA LEU A 75 15.29 -5.14 -2.03
C LEU A 75 15.31 -3.62 -1.82
N ALA A 76 14.83 -2.85 -2.79
CA ALA A 76 14.80 -1.38 -2.71
C ALA A 76 13.85 -0.91 -1.61
N VAL A 77 12.65 -1.49 -1.53
CA VAL A 77 11.68 -1.20 -0.47
C VAL A 77 12.23 -1.63 0.87
N THR A 78 12.83 -2.81 0.95
CA THR A 78 13.42 -3.34 2.20
C THR A 78 14.49 -2.40 2.76
N GLN A 79 15.34 -1.81 1.91
CA GLN A 79 16.34 -0.83 2.34
C GLN A 79 15.72 0.47 2.86
N GLU A 80 14.72 1.02 2.18
CA GLU A 80 14.01 2.23 2.67
C GLU A 80 13.26 1.96 3.99
N LEU A 81 12.67 0.78 4.16
CA LEU A 81 12.03 0.37 5.42
C LEU A 81 13.02 0.26 6.59
N GLN A 82 14.26 -0.20 6.35
CA GLN A 82 15.29 -0.18 7.37
C GLN A 82 15.65 1.25 7.81
N HIS A 83 15.71 2.19 6.87
CA HIS A 83 15.93 3.60 7.21
C HIS A 83 14.79 4.17 8.08
N CYS A 84 13.53 3.79 7.81
CA CYS A 84 12.40 4.14 8.69
C CYS A 84 12.60 3.59 10.10
N LYS A 85 13.14 2.38 10.26
CA LYS A 85 13.40 1.78 11.57
C LYS A 85 14.56 2.46 12.30
N GLU A 86 15.60 2.85 11.57
CA GLU A 86 16.77 3.52 12.15
C GLU A 86 16.49 4.98 12.53
N SER A 87 15.61 5.67 11.79
CA SER A 87 15.28 7.07 12.05
C SER A 87 14.54 7.25 13.38
N VAL A 88 13.74 6.26 13.77
CA VAL A 88 12.95 6.32 15.01
C VAL A 88 13.73 5.85 16.23
N LYS A 89 14.80 5.06 16.05
CA LYS A 89 15.64 4.52 17.15
C LYS A 89 16.61 5.54 17.78
N LYS A 90 16.72 6.73 17.21
CA LYS A 90 17.60 7.81 17.68
C LYS A 90 16.95 8.57 18.83
#